data_AF-A0A7U9R9M7-F1
#
_entry.id   AF-A0A7U9R9M7-F1
#
_cell.length_a   1.000
_cell.length_b   1.000
_cell.length_c   1.000
_cell.angle_alpha   90.00
_cell.angle_beta   90.00
_cell.angle_gamma   90.00
#
_symmetry.space_group_name_H-M   'P 1'
#
loop_
_entity.id
_entity.type
_entity.pdbx_description
1 polymer ?
#
loop_
_entity_poly.entity_id
_entity_poly.type
_entity_poly.pdbx_seq_one_letter_code
_entity_poly.pdbx_strand_id
1 'polypeptide(L)'
;MISDEADYRIYIRNITTEEGTLVSAAKDEKAESVYEMYYAYEEPIKKAAGHRVLALNRGENEKFLTVKVAAPTERILQYLCKKVITKENEFTDPALREVIQDAYERLIAPAIEREIRNDLTEKAEDGAISVFGKNLEQLLMQPPIAGKVVLGWDPAFRTGCKLAVVDATGKVLDTKVIYPTAPQNKVEESKAELKKLIKKYGVSLISVGNGTASRESEQVIVDLIKELDTPVQYVIVNEAGASVYSASKLATEEFPNFDVGQRSAASIARRLQDPLAELVKIDPKSIGVGQYQHDMNQKKLGEALGGVVEDCVNKVGVDLNTASASLLEYISGVSKAIARNIVDYREQNGRFSSRAQLLKVPKLGPKAYEQCAGFLRIPDGDNPLDATSVHPESYEAAMKLLEKMNLTMEDVRFAQKQAAKNKGTLKKEASAPRKEQKSRQQKVVIRNTNTAMGKALAAAMGGMTMAMEEPAGGKDAKNGQAGTKMSAAAENTAVSTLEKKIKDKKKMAQELGIGEITLTDILKELEKPSRDPRENMPAPILRSDVLDMKDLKPGMILKGTVRNVIDFGVFVDIGVHQDGLVHISQITDRFIKHPLEAVSVGDIVDVQVLTVDVAKKRIGLTMRLNQDKSKTK
;
A
#
# COMPACT_ATOMS: atom_id res chain seq x y z
N MET A 1 -41.41 -23.37 -25.63
CA MET A 1 -40.65 -24.06 -26.69
C MET A 1 -39.58 -23.16 -27.29
N ILE A 2 -39.92 -22.12 -28.09
CA ILE A 2 -38.89 -21.22 -28.67
C ILE A 2 -38.04 -20.54 -27.57
N SER A 3 -38.68 -20.09 -26.48
CA SER A 3 -38.00 -19.46 -25.34
C SER A 3 -37.11 -20.38 -24.51
N ASP A 4 -37.29 -21.69 -24.64
CA ASP A 4 -36.67 -22.70 -23.78
C ASP A 4 -35.53 -23.44 -24.51
N GLU A 5 -35.37 -23.17 -25.80
CA GLU A 5 -34.33 -23.76 -26.63
C GLU A 5 -32.95 -23.21 -26.25
N ALA A 6 -32.06 -24.11 -25.82
CA ALA A 6 -30.76 -23.73 -25.28
C ALA A 6 -29.87 -23.06 -26.35
N ASP A 7 -29.87 -23.59 -27.56
CA ASP A 7 -29.07 -23.07 -28.67
C ASP A 7 -29.45 -21.64 -29.04
N TYR A 8 -30.74 -21.31 -28.97
CA TYR A 8 -31.22 -19.95 -29.25
C TYR A 8 -30.74 -18.98 -28.18
N ARG A 9 -30.85 -19.36 -26.91
CA ARG A 9 -30.35 -18.55 -25.78
C ARG A 9 -28.85 -18.33 -25.86
N ILE A 10 -28.06 -19.37 -26.17
CA ILE A 10 -26.60 -19.26 -26.31
C ILE A 10 -26.24 -18.28 -27.44
N TYR A 11 -26.87 -18.42 -28.61
CA TYR A 11 -26.62 -17.51 -29.74
C TYR A 11 -26.98 -16.07 -29.38
N ILE A 12 -28.17 -15.86 -28.80
CA ILE A 12 -28.68 -14.53 -28.44
C ILE A 12 -27.79 -13.87 -27.38
N ARG A 13 -27.33 -14.62 -26.37
CA ARG A 13 -26.40 -14.12 -25.35
C ARG A 13 -25.09 -13.67 -25.99
N ASN A 14 -24.51 -14.50 -26.86
CA ASN A 14 -23.23 -14.22 -27.50
C ASN A 14 -23.32 -12.98 -28.40
N ILE A 15 -24.31 -12.92 -29.28
CA ILE A 15 -24.46 -11.78 -30.19
C ILE A 15 -24.78 -10.48 -29.44
N THR A 16 -25.58 -10.54 -28.37
CA THR A 16 -25.88 -9.37 -27.53
C THR A 16 -24.63 -8.93 -26.76
N THR A 17 -23.78 -9.85 -26.32
CA THR A 17 -22.52 -9.50 -25.65
C THR A 17 -21.51 -8.88 -26.63
N GLU A 18 -21.50 -9.34 -27.89
CA GLU A 18 -20.56 -8.87 -28.91
C GLU A 18 -20.96 -7.53 -29.53
N GLU A 19 -22.25 -7.35 -29.85
CA GLU A 19 -22.76 -6.21 -30.62
C GLU A 19 -23.73 -5.31 -29.84
N GLY A 20 -24.20 -5.75 -28.68
CA GLY A 20 -25.11 -4.98 -27.84
C GLY A 20 -24.44 -3.81 -27.14
N THR A 21 -25.28 -2.85 -26.75
CA THR A 21 -24.87 -1.60 -26.12
C THR A 21 -25.56 -1.47 -24.77
N LEU A 22 -24.81 -1.09 -23.74
CA LEU A 22 -25.33 -0.70 -22.45
C LEU A 22 -25.80 0.76 -22.54
N VAL A 23 -27.06 1.03 -22.21
CA VAL A 23 -27.67 2.35 -22.35
C VAL A 23 -28.24 2.78 -21.00
N SER A 24 -28.02 4.02 -20.59
CA SER A 24 -28.64 4.59 -19.40
C SER A 24 -29.38 5.89 -19.70
N ALA A 25 -30.52 6.04 -19.03
CA ALA A 25 -31.39 7.20 -19.09
C ALA A 25 -31.67 7.75 -17.69
N ALA A 26 -31.76 9.07 -17.54
CA ALA A 26 -32.22 9.71 -16.30
C ALA A 26 -33.68 9.39 -16.01
N LYS A 27 -34.04 9.19 -14.74
CA LYS A 27 -35.47 9.16 -14.32
C LYS A 27 -36.05 10.56 -14.16
N ASP A 28 -35.22 11.54 -13.80
CA ASP A 28 -35.56 12.97 -13.75
C ASP A 28 -34.39 13.77 -14.34
N GLU A 29 -34.59 14.33 -15.53
CA GLU A 29 -33.57 15.10 -16.25
C GLU A 29 -33.20 16.42 -15.57
N LYS A 30 -34.04 16.92 -14.65
CA LYS A 30 -33.82 18.21 -13.98
C LYS A 30 -33.14 18.08 -12.62
N ALA A 31 -32.99 16.87 -12.10
CA ALA A 31 -32.31 16.65 -10.84
C ALA A 31 -30.80 16.80 -11.04
N GLU A 32 -30.16 17.76 -10.36
CA GLU A 32 -28.69 17.81 -10.30
C GLU A 32 -28.19 16.64 -9.44
N SER A 33 -27.28 15.84 -9.99
CA SER A 33 -26.72 14.70 -9.28
C SER A 33 -25.31 14.36 -9.77
N VAL A 34 -24.60 13.54 -8.99
CA VAL A 34 -23.28 13.02 -9.37
C VAL A 34 -23.32 12.10 -10.61
N TYR A 35 -24.51 11.76 -11.12
CA TYR A 35 -24.72 10.87 -12.26
C TYR A 35 -25.06 11.61 -13.55
N GLU A 36 -24.94 12.94 -13.62
CA GLU A 36 -25.27 13.73 -14.80
C GLU A 36 -24.60 13.21 -16.09
N MET A 37 -23.34 12.77 -15.99
CA MET A 37 -22.62 12.18 -17.14
C MET A 37 -23.24 10.87 -17.65
N TYR A 38 -24.12 10.24 -16.88
CA TYR A 38 -24.82 8.99 -17.18
C TYR A 38 -26.30 9.18 -17.54
N TYR A 39 -26.80 10.42 -17.64
CA TYR A 39 -28.21 10.71 -17.93
C TYR A 39 -28.61 10.35 -19.36
N ALA A 40 -27.68 10.45 -20.31
CA ALA A 40 -27.84 10.00 -21.69
C ALA A 40 -26.53 9.35 -22.13
N TYR A 41 -26.30 8.11 -21.67
CA TYR A 41 -25.03 7.42 -21.85
C TYR A 41 -25.23 6.10 -22.59
N GLU A 42 -24.32 5.81 -23.51
CA GLU A 42 -24.26 4.56 -24.26
C GLU A 42 -22.83 4.04 -24.35
N GLU A 43 -22.66 2.74 -24.19
CA GLU A 43 -21.35 2.09 -24.33
C GLU A 43 -21.48 0.64 -24.82
N PRO A 44 -20.67 0.19 -25.79
CA PRO A 44 -20.66 -1.22 -26.19
C PRO A 44 -20.36 -2.15 -25.01
N ILE A 45 -21.16 -3.22 -24.84
CA ILE A 45 -21.04 -4.16 -23.71
C ILE A 45 -19.62 -4.70 -23.57
N LYS A 46 -19.00 -5.08 -24.70
CA LYS A 46 -17.64 -5.62 -24.75
C LYS A 46 -16.55 -4.65 -24.26
N LYS A 47 -16.83 -3.34 -24.26
CA LYS A 47 -15.88 -2.29 -23.86
C LYS A 47 -16.21 -1.67 -22.51
N ALA A 48 -17.36 -2.00 -21.93
CA ALA A 48 -17.83 -1.48 -20.64
C ALA A 48 -16.78 -1.66 -19.54
N ALA A 49 -16.30 -0.55 -18.99
CA ALA A 49 -15.33 -0.59 -17.90
C ALA A 49 -16.03 -0.86 -16.56
N GLY A 50 -15.39 -1.65 -15.69
CA GLY A 50 -15.97 -2.07 -14.42
C GLY A 50 -16.41 -0.90 -13.52
N HIS A 51 -15.60 0.16 -13.39
CA HIS A 51 -15.98 1.33 -12.58
C HIS A 51 -17.25 2.03 -13.09
N ARG A 52 -17.48 2.06 -14.41
CA ARG A 52 -18.71 2.62 -14.99
C ARG A 52 -19.91 1.71 -14.75
N VAL A 53 -19.73 0.39 -14.87
CA VAL A 53 -20.78 -0.58 -14.51
C VAL A 53 -21.22 -0.40 -13.06
N LEU A 54 -20.28 -0.26 -12.12
CA LEU A 54 -20.60 0.00 -10.71
C LEU A 54 -21.30 1.35 -10.51
N ALA A 55 -20.84 2.41 -11.18
CA ALA A 55 -21.49 3.72 -11.12
C ALA A 55 -22.93 3.70 -11.65
N LEU A 56 -23.17 3.03 -12.77
CA LEU A 56 -24.48 2.83 -13.36
C LEU A 56 -25.40 2.02 -12.43
N ASN A 57 -24.90 0.92 -11.87
CA ASN A 57 -25.66 0.10 -10.90
C ASN A 57 -26.04 0.90 -9.66
N ARG A 58 -25.12 1.72 -9.14
CA ARG A 58 -25.41 2.60 -8.00
C ARG A 58 -26.45 3.66 -8.35
N GLY A 59 -26.31 4.35 -9.48
CA GLY A 59 -27.28 5.34 -9.92
C GLY A 59 -28.68 4.74 -10.16
N GLU A 60 -28.74 3.48 -10.62
CA GLU A 60 -29.98 2.72 -10.73
C GLU A 60 -30.59 2.37 -9.36
N ASN A 61 -29.78 1.90 -8.42
CA ASN A 61 -30.19 1.59 -7.04
C ASN A 61 -30.68 2.82 -6.27
N GLU A 62 -30.00 3.95 -6.44
CA GLU A 62 -30.39 5.25 -5.87
C GLU A 62 -31.56 5.91 -6.62
N LYS A 63 -32.05 5.26 -7.70
CA LYS A 63 -33.20 5.68 -8.53
C LYS A 63 -33.00 6.97 -9.32
N PHE A 64 -31.76 7.35 -9.63
CA PHE A 64 -31.46 8.44 -10.57
C PHE A 64 -31.46 7.96 -12.02
N LEU A 65 -31.02 6.72 -12.25
CA LEU A 65 -30.87 6.15 -13.58
C LEU A 65 -31.82 4.97 -13.83
N THR A 66 -32.01 4.66 -15.10
CA THR A 66 -32.54 3.40 -15.60
C THR A 66 -31.53 2.85 -16.58
N VAL A 67 -31.06 1.62 -16.38
CA VAL A 67 -30.01 1.02 -17.21
C VAL A 67 -30.59 -0.16 -17.97
N LYS A 68 -30.36 -0.20 -19.29
CA LYS A 68 -30.85 -1.26 -20.18
C LYS A 68 -29.76 -1.78 -21.10
N VAL A 69 -29.96 -2.99 -21.61
CA VAL A 69 -29.15 -3.55 -22.68
C VAL A 69 -29.90 -3.43 -24.01
N ALA A 70 -29.38 -2.62 -24.94
CA ALA A 70 -29.85 -2.54 -26.31
C ALA A 70 -29.20 -3.67 -27.13
N ALA A 71 -29.98 -4.72 -27.43
CA ALA A 71 -29.55 -5.86 -28.22
C ALA A 71 -29.75 -5.65 -29.73
N PRO A 72 -29.00 -6.35 -30.61
CA PRO A 72 -29.20 -6.31 -32.07
C PRO A 72 -30.44 -7.11 -32.49
N THR A 73 -31.64 -6.58 -32.16
CA THR A 73 -32.92 -7.28 -32.29
C THR A 73 -33.21 -7.78 -33.69
N GLU A 74 -32.94 -6.99 -34.73
CA GLU A 74 -33.19 -7.41 -36.13
C GLU A 74 -32.43 -8.69 -36.48
N ARG A 75 -31.16 -8.78 -36.11
CA ARG A 75 -30.30 -9.94 -36.40
C ARG A 75 -30.70 -11.15 -35.58
N ILE A 76 -31.13 -10.94 -34.34
CA ILE A 76 -31.67 -12.00 -33.48
C ILE A 76 -32.96 -12.57 -34.07
N LEU A 77 -33.92 -11.72 -34.47
CA LEU A 77 -35.18 -12.16 -35.05
C LEU A 77 -34.97 -12.86 -36.40
N GLN A 78 -34.03 -12.38 -37.23
CA GLN A 78 -33.65 -13.08 -38.47
C GLN A 78 -33.10 -14.48 -38.20
N TYR A 79 -32.23 -14.63 -37.19
CA TYR A 79 -31.71 -15.94 -36.78
C TYR A 79 -32.83 -16.88 -36.30
N LEU A 80 -33.72 -16.39 -35.43
CA LEU A 80 -34.85 -17.18 -34.92
C LEU A 80 -35.81 -17.59 -36.04
N CYS A 81 -36.14 -16.66 -36.95
CA CYS A 81 -36.97 -16.96 -38.12
C CYS A 81 -36.34 -18.06 -38.97
N LYS A 82 -35.03 -17.97 -39.27
CA LYS A 82 -34.31 -18.98 -40.06
C LYS A 82 -34.29 -20.36 -39.39
N LYS A 83 -34.33 -20.41 -38.06
CA LYS A 83 -34.30 -21.67 -37.30
C LYS A 83 -35.68 -22.29 -37.10
N VAL A 84 -36.71 -21.47 -36.91
CA VAL A 84 -38.07 -21.91 -36.60
C VAL A 84 -38.90 -22.12 -37.86
N ILE A 85 -38.77 -21.24 -38.86
CA ILE A 85 -39.51 -21.33 -40.13
C ILE A 85 -38.71 -22.22 -41.08
N THR A 86 -39.16 -23.47 -41.24
CA THR A 86 -38.47 -24.48 -42.04
C THR A 86 -38.87 -24.48 -43.52
N LYS A 87 -40.05 -23.93 -43.84
CA LYS A 87 -40.57 -23.76 -45.20
C LYS A 87 -41.43 -22.49 -45.26
N GLU A 88 -41.32 -21.76 -46.35
CA GLU A 88 -42.11 -20.54 -46.59
C GLU A 88 -43.58 -20.91 -46.90
N ASN A 89 -44.51 -20.23 -46.24
CA ASN A 89 -45.94 -20.42 -46.43
C ASN A 89 -46.70 -19.13 -46.09
N GLU A 90 -47.45 -18.63 -47.06
CA GLU A 90 -48.17 -17.34 -46.98
C GLU A 90 -49.17 -17.25 -45.82
N PHE A 91 -49.73 -18.38 -45.38
CA PHE A 91 -50.74 -18.41 -44.31
C PHE A 91 -50.14 -18.59 -42.91
N THR A 92 -49.06 -19.37 -42.76
CA THR A 92 -48.47 -19.67 -41.44
C THR A 92 -47.34 -18.74 -41.05
N ASP A 93 -46.61 -18.19 -42.02
CA ASP A 93 -45.42 -17.37 -41.75
C ASP A 93 -45.72 -16.09 -40.94
N PRO A 94 -46.81 -15.33 -41.20
CA PRO A 94 -47.13 -14.16 -40.40
C PRO A 94 -47.34 -14.49 -38.92
N ALA A 95 -48.11 -15.55 -38.64
CA ALA A 95 -48.37 -16.01 -37.28
C ALA A 95 -47.11 -16.52 -36.59
N LEU A 96 -46.25 -17.26 -37.29
CA LEU A 96 -44.98 -17.74 -36.73
C LEU A 96 -44.02 -16.59 -36.40
N ARG A 97 -43.95 -15.55 -37.24
CA ARG A 97 -43.13 -14.36 -36.98
C ARG A 97 -43.60 -13.59 -35.75
N GLU A 98 -44.91 -13.43 -35.58
CA GLU A 98 -45.50 -12.81 -34.39
C GLU A 98 -45.18 -13.60 -33.12
N VAL A 99 -45.31 -14.94 -33.17
CA VAL A 99 -44.96 -15.81 -32.04
C VAL A 99 -43.47 -15.76 -31.72
N ILE A 100 -42.58 -15.70 -32.72
CA ILE A 100 -41.13 -15.56 -32.52
C ILE A 100 -40.82 -14.21 -31.85
N GLN A 101 -41.47 -13.13 -32.30
CA GLN A 101 -41.26 -11.80 -31.74
C GLN A 101 -41.73 -11.73 -30.28
N ASP A 102 -42.95 -12.20 -29.97
CA ASP A 102 -43.45 -12.26 -28.58
C ASP A 102 -42.54 -13.13 -27.70
N ALA A 103 -42.12 -14.30 -28.19
CA ALA A 103 -41.22 -15.18 -27.46
C ALA A 103 -39.87 -14.49 -27.15
N TYR A 104 -39.33 -13.72 -28.09
CA TYR A 104 -38.10 -12.97 -27.86
C TYR A 104 -38.30 -11.83 -26.86
N GLU A 105 -39.24 -10.91 -27.13
CA GLU A 105 -39.41 -9.67 -26.37
C GLU A 105 -39.87 -9.93 -24.92
N ARG A 106 -40.82 -10.85 -24.73
CA ARG A 106 -41.45 -11.08 -23.43
C ARG A 106 -40.65 -12.03 -22.54
N LEU A 107 -39.95 -13.01 -23.14
CA LEU A 107 -39.34 -14.11 -22.38
C LEU A 107 -37.82 -14.15 -22.49
N ILE A 108 -37.26 -14.12 -23.71
CA ILE A 108 -35.82 -14.32 -23.92
C ILE A 108 -35.03 -13.05 -23.57
N ALA A 109 -35.43 -11.89 -24.11
CA ALA A 109 -34.68 -10.64 -23.94
C ALA A 109 -34.52 -10.23 -22.46
N PRO A 110 -35.57 -10.24 -21.60
CA PRO A 110 -35.41 -9.86 -20.19
C PRO A 110 -34.58 -10.88 -19.38
N ALA A 111 -34.54 -12.14 -19.81
CA ALA A 111 -33.69 -13.17 -19.19
C ALA A 111 -32.22 -12.95 -19.56
N ILE A 112 -31.91 -12.80 -20.85
CA ILE A 112 -30.55 -12.57 -21.35
C ILE A 112 -30.00 -11.23 -20.88
N GLU A 113 -30.82 -10.17 -20.82
CA GLU A 113 -30.41 -8.88 -20.27
C GLU A 113 -29.97 -9.00 -18.81
N ARG A 114 -30.74 -9.69 -17.96
CA ARG A 114 -30.37 -9.94 -16.57
C ARG A 114 -29.09 -10.76 -16.45
N GLU A 115 -28.93 -11.80 -17.25
CA GLU A 115 -27.69 -12.60 -17.28
C GLU A 115 -26.49 -11.73 -17.65
N ILE A 116 -26.56 -10.94 -18.73
CA ILE A 116 -25.46 -10.05 -19.16
C ILE A 116 -25.16 -8.98 -18.10
N ARG A 117 -26.19 -8.36 -17.51
CA ARG A 117 -26.01 -7.35 -16.44
C ARG A 117 -25.37 -7.96 -15.19
N ASN A 118 -25.74 -9.19 -14.82
CA ASN A 118 -25.13 -9.92 -13.72
C ASN A 118 -23.67 -10.24 -14.02
N ASP A 119 -23.36 -10.77 -15.21
CA ASP A 119 -21.99 -11.07 -15.63
C ASP A 119 -21.10 -9.82 -15.65
N LEU A 120 -21.63 -8.69 -16.14
CA LEU A 120 -20.93 -7.40 -16.12
C LEU A 120 -20.66 -6.94 -14.69
N THR A 121 -21.65 -7.09 -13.80
CA THR A 121 -21.54 -6.71 -12.40
C THR A 121 -20.51 -7.57 -11.69
N GLU A 122 -20.55 -8.90 -11.85
CA GLU A 122 -19.58 -9.80 -11.22
C GLU A 122 -18.15 -9.51 -11.67
N LYS A 123 -17.93 -9.32 -12.99
CA LYS A 123 -16.61 -8.93 -13.52
C LYS A 123 -16.13 -7.58 -12.99
N ALA A 124 -17.04 -6.61 -12.85
CA ALA A 124 -16.72 -5.30 -12.31
C ALA A 124 -16.36 -5.37 -10.83
N GLU A 125 -17.12 -6.15 -10.04
CA GLU A 125 -16.84 -6.40 -8.64
C GLU A 125 -15.50 -7.11 -8.44
N ASP A 126 -15.21 -8.16 -9.22
CA ASP A 126 -13.94 -8.89 -9.13
C ASP A 126 -12.73 -8.01 -9.44
N GLY A 127 -12.83 -7.19 -10.49
CA GLY A 127 -11.80 -6.21 -10.81
C GLY A 127 -11.59 -5.20 -9.69
N ALA A 128 -12.67 -4.68 -9.10
CA ALA A 128 -12.60 -3.72 -8.00
C ALA A 128 -12.05 -4.33 -6.71
N ILE A 129 -12.47 -5.55 -6.34
CA ILE A 129 -11.96 -6.27 -5.16
C ILE A 129 -10.43 -6.47 -5.26
N SER A 130 -9.92 -6.83 -6.44
CA SER A 130 -8.47 -6.96 -6.64
C SER A 130 -7.71 -5.64 -6.38
N VAL A 131 -8.28 -4.51 -6.81
CA VAL A 131 -7.70 -3.18 -6.56
C VAL A 131 -7.79 -2.83 -5.07
N PHE A 132 -8.92 -3.10 -4.42
CA PHE A 132 -9.11 -2.86 -2.99
C PHE A 132 -8.15 -3.68 -2.14
N GLY A 133 -7.89 -4.93 -2.51
CA GLY A 133 -6.89 -5.77 -1.87
C GLY A 133 -5.49 -5.17 -1.93
N LYS A 134 -5.07 -4.66 -3.10
CA LYS A 134 -3.78 -3.98 -3.24
C LYS A 134 -3.69 -2.70 -2.41
N ASN A 135 -4.75 -1.90 -2.39
CA ASN A 135 -4.81 -0.69 -1.58
C ASN A 135 -4.75 -1.02 -0.08
N LEU A 136 -5.42 -2.08 0.36
CA LEU A 136 -5.36 -2.57 1.73
C LEU A 136 -3.95 -3.05 2.10
N GLU A 137 -3.32 -3.87 1.24
CA GLU A 137 -1.93 -4.32 1.45
C GLU A 137 -0.98 -3.12 1.61
N GLN A 138 -1.11 -2.10 0.74
CA GLN A 138 -0.30 -0.89 0.84
C GLN A 138 -0.47 -0.16 2.17
N LEU A 139 -1.70 -0.08 2.71
CA LEU A 139 -1.97 0.54 4.01
C LEU A 139 -1.39 -0.28 5.18
N LEU A 140 -1.54 -1.60 5.14
CA LEU A 140 -1.08 -2.51 6.19
C LEU A 140 0.45 -2.65 6.22
N MET A 141 1.09 -2.61 5.05
CA MET A 141 2.53 -2.80 4.89
C MET A 141 3.33 -1.49 5.03
N GLN A 142 2.70 -0.40 5.47
CA GLN A 142 3.40 0.85 5.75
C GLN A 142 4.46 0.65 6.86
N PRO A 143 5.67 1.23 6.72
CA PRO A 143 6.71 1.12 7.73
C PRO A 143 6.26 1.74 9.07
N PRO A 144 6.41 1.03 10.20
CA PRO A 144 6.08 1.55 11.53
C PRO A 144 7.07 2.62 12.01
N ILE A 145 6.60 3.59 12.80
CA ILE A 145 7.46 4.57 13.49
C ILE A 145 7.52 4.23 14.99
N ALA A 146 8.42 3.31 15.34
CA ALA A 146 8.58 2.85 16.72
C ALA A 146 9.36 3.85 17.61
N GLY A 147 9.11 3.78 18.92
CA GLY A 147 9.94 4.47 19.92
C GLY A 147 9.67 5.97 20.07
N LYS A 148 8.62 6.51 19.45
CA LYS A 148 8.25 7.93 19.50
C LYS A 148 6.97 8.13 20.32
N VAL A 149 6.94 9.22 21.10
CA VAL A 149 5.71 9.72 21.71
C VAL A 149 4.94 10.50 20.65
N VAL A 150 3.72 10.05 20.38
CA VAL A 150 2.86 10.54 19.29
C VAL A 150 1.62 11.22 19.88
N LEU A 151 1.27 12.39 19.36
CA LEU A 151 -0.01 13.03 19.60
C LEU A 151 -0.92 12.76 18.40
N GLY A 152 -1.96 11.97 18.60
CA GLY A 152 -3.02 11.76 17.62
C GLY A 152 -3.99 12.92 17.63
N TRP A 153 -4.34 13.40 16.45
CA TRP A 153 -5.28 14.49 16.21
C TRP A 153 -6.36 13.99 15.26
N ASP A 154 -7.58 13.89 15.79
CA ASP A 154 -8.80 13.60 15.04
C ASP A 154 -9.50 14.93 14.69
N PRO A 155 -9.41 15.42 13.44
CA PRO A 155 -9.96 16.70 13.05
C PRO A 155 -11.49 16.73 13.07
N ALA A 156 -12.07 17.83 13.53
CA ALA A 156 -13.49 18.08 13.35
C ALA A 156 -13.81 19.58 13.38
N PHE A 157 -15.00 19.95 12.90
CA PHE A 157 -15.55 21.30 13.02
C PHE A 157 -16.36 21.47 14.31
N ARG A 158 -17.67 21.17 14.26
CA ARG A 158 -18.63 21.47 15.34
C ARG A 158 -18.33 20.74 16.66
N THR A 159 -17.87 19.49 16.58
CA THR A 159 -17.64 18.64 17.76
C THR A 159 -16.25 18.83 18.38
N GLY A 160 -15.43 19.74 17.84
CA GLY A 160 -14.04 19.98 18.26
C GLY A 160 -13.07 18.87 17.83
N CYS A 161 -11.79 19.22 17.68
CA CYS A 161 -10.74 18.24 17.36
C CYS A 161 -10.39 17.45 18.64
N LYS A 162 -10.29 16.12 18.53
CA LYS A 162 -9.94 15.25 19.65
C LYS A 162 -8.46 14.92 19.59
N LEU A 163 -7.81 14.99 20.74
CA LEU A 163 -6.40 14.73 20.91
C LEU A 163 -6.21 13.53 21.82
N ALA A 164 -5.23 12.69 21.49
CA ALA A 164 -4.76 11.61 22.35
C ALA A 164 -3.24 11.57 22.32
N VAL A 165 -2.59 11.64 23.48
CA VAL A 165 -1.14 11.48 23.61
C VAL A 165 -0.83 10.02 23.90
N VAL A 166 0.04 9.42 23.10
CA VAL A 166 0.40 8.01 23.19
C VAL A 166 1.91 7.88 23.36
N ASP A 167 2.35 7.10 24.34
CA ASP A 167 3.77 6.86 24.60
C ASP A 167 4.40 5.93 23.55
N ALA A 168 5.71 5.72 23.65
CA ALA A 168 6.47 4.86 22.74
C ALA A 168 6.01 3.40 22.65
N THR A 169 5.18 2.94 23.61
CA THR A 169 4.64 1.58 23.68
C THR A 169 3.21 1.47 23.17
N GLY A 170 2.56 2.59 22.84
CA GLY A 170 1.15 2.61 22.44
C GLY A 170 0.18 2.87 23.60
N LYS A 171 0.66 3.15 24.82
CA LYS A 171 -0.22 3.48 25.95
C LYS A 171 -0.69 4.93 25.87
N VAL A 172 -1.99 5.15 26.03
CA VAL A 172 -2.55 6.51 26.08
C VAL A 172 -2.24 7.17 27.42
N LEU A 173 -1.63 8.35 27.37
CA LEU A 173 -1.17 9.13 28.53
C LEU A 173 -2.12 10.27 28.91
N ASP A 174 -2.77 10.88 27.93
CA ASP A 174 -3.69 12.00 28.12
C ASP A 174 -4.64 12.11 26.92
N THR A 175 -5.81 12.72 27.12
CA THR A 175 -6.76 13.02 26.05
C THR A 175 -7.36 14.40 26.26
N LYS A 176 -7.70 15.08 25.17
CA LYS A 176 -8.26 16.44 25.23
C LYS A 176 -9.15 16.72 24.03
N VAL A 177 -10.12 17.61 24.19
CA VAL A 177 -10.87 18.20 23.09
C VAL A 177 -10.51 19.68 22.99
N ILE A 178 -10.17 20.12 21.78
CA ILE A 178 -9.84 21.51 21.45
C ILE A 178 -10.74 22.00 20.32
N TYR A 179 -10.85 23.32 20.13
CA TYR A 179 -11.76 23.91 19.14
C TYR A 179 -11.07 24.92 18.22
N PRO A 180 -10.00 24.52 17.51
CA PRO A 180 -9.20 25.44 16.70
C PRO A 180 -9.88 25.85 15.38
N THR A 181 -10.86 25.08 14.92
CA THR A 181 -11.54 25.24 13.63
C THR A 181 -12.93 25.90 13.79
N ALA A 182 -13.57 26.21 12.66
CA ALA A 182 -14.93 26.71 12.64
C ALA A 182 -15.91 25.72 13.32
N PRO A 183 -16.92 26.20 14.04
CA PRO A 183 -17.36 27.59 14.17
C PRO A 183 -16.68 28.38 15.29
N GLN A 184 -15.94 27.74 16.20
CA GLN A 184 -15.44 28.40 17.41
C GLN A 184 -14.12 29.16 17.19
N ASN A 185 -13.26 28.68 16.28
CA ASN A 185 -11.99 29.33 15.88
C ASN A 185 -11.08 29.72 17.06
N LYS A 186 -11.04 28.90 18.12
CA LYS A 186 -10.22 29.13 19.32
C LYS A 186 -8.77 28.67 19.10
N VAL A 187 -8.10 29.25 18.11
CA VAL A 187 -6.76 28.82 17.66
C VAL A 187 -5.72 29.01 18.77
N GLU A 188 -5.62 30.19 19.36
CA GLU A 188 -4.59 30.50 20.37
C GLU A 188 -4.77 29.71 21.68
N GLU A 189 -6.02 29.52 22.13
CA GLU A 189 -6.35 28.64 23.27
C GLU A 189 -5.91 27.20 22.98
N SER A 190 -6.18 26.71 21.77
CA SER A 190 -5.80 25.37 21.34
C SER A 190 -4.27 25.20 21.25
N LYS A 191 -3.55 26.19 20.69
CA LYS A 191 -2.09 26.21 20.65
C LYS A 191 -1.48 26.19 22.06
N ALA A 192 -2.02 26.95 23.00
CA ALA A 192 -1.54 26.97 24.38
C ALA A 192 -1.66 25.58 25.04
N GLU A 193 -2.79 24.90 24.87
CA GLU A 193 -2.99 23.55 25.41
C GLU A 193 -2.09 22.52 24.71
N LEU A 194 -1.89 22.64 23.39
CA LEU A 194 -0.96 21.79 22.63
C LEU A 194 0.49 21.96 23.12
N LYS A 195 0.97 23.20 23.30
CA LYS A 195 2.30 23.48 23.87
C LYS A 195 2.48 22.82 25.23
N LYS A 196 1.45 22.86 26.08
CA LYS A 196 1.45 22.21 27.39
C LYS A 196 1.56 20.69 27.28
N LEU A 197 0.77 20.04 26.43
CA LEU A 197 0.83 18.60 26.21
C LEU A 197 2.17 18.15 25.63
N ILE A 198 2.67 18.88 24.61
CA ILE A 198 3.95 18.59 23.96
C ILE A 198 5.09 18.64 24.99
N LYS A 199 5.15 19.69 25.81
CA LYS A 199 6.18 19.84 26.84
C LYS A 199 6.04 18.82 27.97
N LYS A 200 4.82 18.53 28.42
CA LYS A 200 4.54 17.60 29.53
C LYS A 200 4.96 16.17 29.20
N TYR A 201 4.73 15.74 27.97
CA TYR A 201 4.92 14.34 27.56
C TYR A 201 6.11 14.11 26.63
N GLY A 202 6.81 15.16 26.22
CA GLY A 202 7.92 15.05 25.26
C GLY A 202 7.44 14.55 23.89
N VAL A 203 6.30 15.07 23.42
CA VAL A 203 5.75 14.70 22.11
C VAL A 203 6.75 15.09 21.03
N SER A 204 7.06 14.14 20.15
CA SER A 204 8.01 14.34 19.05
C SER A 204 7.33 14.33 17.68
N LEU A 205 6.10 13.83 17.61
CA LEU A 205 5.39 13.59 16.37
C LEU A 205 3.88 13.81 16.55
N ILE A 206 3.25 14.49 15.59
CA ILE A 206 1.80 14.70 15.54
C ILE A 206 1.23 13.89 14.36
N SER A 207 0.28 13.02 14.65
CA SER A 207 -0.45 12.21 13.67
C SER A 207 -1.82 12.83 13.42
N VAL A 208 -2.11 13.28 12.20
CA VAL A 208 -3.35 14.00 11.86
C VAL A 208 -4.21 13.15 10.94
N GLY A 209 -5.47 12.92 11.30
CA GLY A 209 -6.45 12.27 10.42
C GLY A 209 -6.67 13.05 9.12
N ASN A 210 -6.85 12.35 8.00
CA ASN A 210 -7.07 12.95 6.68
C ASN A 210 -8.54 13.27 6.37
N GLY A 211 -9.44 13.27 7.36
CA GLY A 211 -10.86 13.52 7.17
C GLY A 211 -11.29 14.97 7.18
N THR A 212 -12.48 15.18 7.74
CA THR A 212 -13.16 16.48 7.75
C THR A 212 -12.40 17.47 8.62
N ALA A 213 -12.15 18.69 8.13
CA ALA A 213 -11.36 19.72 8.81
C ALA A 213 -9.85 19.42 8.95
N SER A 214 -9.32 18.44 8.20
CA SER A 214 -7.91 18.06 8.22
C SER A 214 -6.99 19.18 7.72
N ARG A 215 -7.40 19.92 6.68
CA ARG A 215 -6.63 21.04 6.11
C ARG A 215 -6.52 22.21 7.08
N GLU A 216 -7.62 22.56 7.72
CA GLU A 216 -7.68 23.61 8.73
C GLU A 216 -6.88 23.22 9.98
N SER A 217 -6.93 21.95 10.37
CA SER A 217 -6.12 21.42 11.47
C SER A 217 -4.63 21.41 11.13
N GLU A 218 -4.27 21.03 9.90
CA GLU A 218 -2.89 21.07 9.41
C GLU A 218 -2.32 22.48 9.50
N GLN A 219 -3.08 23.50 9.10
CA GLN A 219 -2.65 24.91 9.20
C GLN A 219 -2.29 25.30 10.64
N VAL A 220 -3.14 24.91 11.60
CA VAL A 220 -2.91 25.21 13.03
C VAL A 220 -1.67 24.50 13.57
N ILE A 221 -1.42 23.26 13.14
CA ILE A 221 -0.24 22.49 13.51
C ILE A 221 1.03 23.10 12.93
N VAL A 222 0.96 23.51 11.67
CA VAL A 222 2.05 24.20 10.96
C VAL A 222 2.44 25.50 11.68
N ASP A 223 1.46 26.32 12.04
CA ASP A 223 1.71 27.57 12.76
C ASP A 223 2.25 27.29 14.17
N LEU A 224 1.72 26.26 14.85
CA LEU A 224 2.24 25.81 16.14
C LEU A 224 3.71 25.39 16.06
N ILE A 225 4.10 24.60 15.07
CA ILE A 225 5.48 24.08 14.94
C ILE A 225 6.48 25.24 14.77
N LYS A 226 6.11 26.31 14.04
CA LYS A 226 6.95 27.52 13.91
C LYS A 226 7.18 28.23 15.24
N GLU A 227 6.27 28.09 16.20
CA GLU A 227 6.32 28.72 17.52
C GLU A 227 6.94 27.83 18.62
N LEU A 228 7.31 26.59 18.30
CA LEU A 228 7.87 25.63 19.27
C LEU A 228 9.40 25.69 19.31
N ASP A 229 9.94 25.66 20.52
CA ASP A 229 11.39 25.53 20.75
C ASP A 229 11.88 24.07 20.65
N THR A 230 10.96 23.11 20.50
CA THR A 230 11.25 21.67 20.43
C THR A 230 11.02 21.14 19.02
N PRO A 231 11.90 20.26 18.51
CA PRO A 231 11.73 19.67 17.18
C PRO A 231 10.55 18.68 17.18
N VAL A 232 9.39 19.15 16.70
CA VAL A 232 8.18 18.35 16.50
C VAL A 232 7.91 18.27 15.01
N GLN A 233 7.62 17.06 14.53
CA GLN A 233 7.21 16.82 13.15
C GLN A 233 5.73 16.45 13.12
N TYR A 234 5.10 16.53 11.96
CA TYR A 234 3.75 16.00 11.78
C TYR A 234 3.64 15.13 10.52
N VAL A 235 2.60 14.31 10.49
CA VAL A 235 2.27 13.46 9.37
C VAL A 235 0.76 13.31 9.27
N ILE A 236 0.28 13.22 8.03
CA ILE A 236 -1.13 12.94 7.74
C ILE A 236 -1.29 11.42 7.65
N VAL A 237 -2.25 10.88 8.39
CA VAL A 237 -2.56 9.45 8.39
C VAL A 237 -3.98 9.22 7.87
N ASN A 238 -4.19 8.06 7.26
CA ASN A 238 -5.53 7.64 6.87
C ASN A 238 -6.38 7.36 8.11
N GLU A 239 -7.51 8.04 8.27
CA GLU A 239 -8.46 7.84 9.37
C GLU A 239 -9.56 6.81 9.04
N ALA A 240 -9.56 6.25 7.82
CA ALA A 240 -10.58 5.30 7.40
C ALA A 240 -10.71 4.15 8.41
N GLY A 241 -11.96 3.85 8.80
CA GLY A 241 -12.27 2.85 9.82
C GLY A 241 -12.02 3.28 11.27
N ALA A 242 -11.45 4.45 11.56
CA ALA A 242 -11.21 4.90 12.94
C ALA A 242 -12.53 5.11 13.70
N SER A 243 -13.53 5.67 13.01
CA SER A 243 -14.90 5.78 13.51
C SER A 243 -15.52 4.41 13.81
N VAL A 244 -15.36 3.44 12.90
CA VAL A 244 -15.85 2.06 13.08
C VAL A 244 -15.17 1.37 14.26
N TYR A 245 -13.86 1.51 14.40
CA TYR A 245 -13.12 1.03 15.57
C TYR A 245 -13.64 1.67 16.84
N SER A 246 -13.74 3.00 16.89
CA SER A 246 -14.10 3.73 18.12
C SER A 246 -15.49 3.37 18.68
N ALA A 247 -16.42 3.02 17.79
CA ALA A 247 -17.77 2.55 18.12
C ALA A 247 -17.85 1.04 18.38
N SER A 248 -16.75 0.30 18.20
CA SER A 248 -16.73 -1.16 18.36
C SER A 248 -16.74 -1.59 19.83
N LYS A 249 -17.15 -2.85 20.06
CA LYS A 249 -17.03 -3.49 21.37
C LYS A 249 -15.58 -3.59 21.83
N LEU A 250 -14.66 -3.91 20.91
CA LEU A 250 -13.23 -4.00 21.19
C LEU A 250 -12.66 -2.68 21.72
N ALA A 251 -12.97 -1.55 21.08
CA ALA A 251 -12.51 -0.24 21.57
C ALA A 251 -13.14 0.14 22.92
N THR A 252 -14.37 -0.31 23.17
CA THR A 252 -15.03 -0.12 24.48
C THR A 252 -14.34 -0.95 25.57
N GLU A 253 -13.88 -2.16 25.25
CA GLU A 253 -13.09 -3.01 26.16
C GLU A 253 -11.68 -2.43 26.39
N GLU A 254 -11.01 -1.94 25.35
CA GLU A 254 -9.68 -1.31 25.47
C GLU A 254 -9.73 0.03 26.23
N PHE A 255 -10.81 0.81 26.04
CA PHE A 255 -10.96 2.14 26.64
C PHE A 255 -12.38 2.40 27.20
N PRO A 256 -12.75 1.76 28.32
CA PRO A 256 -14.09 1.86 28.89
C PRO A 256 -14.49 3.30 29.29
N ASN A 257 -13.52 4.08 29.75
CA ASN A 257 -13.74 5.42 30.28
C ASN A 257 -13.59 6.54 29.23
N PHE A 258 -13.28 6.19 27.97
CA PHE A 258 -13.08 7.17 26.91
C PHE A 258 -14.35 7.30 26.10
N ASP A 259 -14.64 8.52 25.65
CA ASP A 259 -15.67 8.74 24.65
C ASP A 259 -15.26 8.22 23.26
N VAL A 260 -16.21 8.18 22.34
CA VAL A 260 -16.00 7.67 20.97
C VAL A 260 -14.94 8.48 20.22
N GLY A 261 -14.90 9.81 20.37
CA GLY A 261 -13.92 10.66 19.69
C GLY A 261 -12.50 10.49 20.24
N GLN A 262 -12.36 10.32 21.55
CA GLN A 262 -11.08 10.06 22.20
C GLN A 262 -10.48 8.72 21.77
N ARG A 263 -11.31 7.68 21.61
CA ARG A 263 -10.90 6.38 21.06
C ARG A 263 -10.42 6.49 19.62
N SER A 264 -11.10 7.30 18.80
CA SER A 264 -10.69 7.58 17.42
C SER A 264 -9.31 8.25 17.36
N ALA A 265 -9.10 9.31 18.16
CA ALA A 265 -7.80 10.00 18.25
C ALA A 265 -6.67 9.06 18.74
N ALA A 266 -6.96 8.17 19.68
CA ALA A 266 -6.00 7.15 20.13
C ALA A 266 -5.62 6.17 19.01
N SER A 267 -6.59 5.76 18.19
CA SER A 267 -6.34 4.90 17.02
C SER A 267 -5.47 5.62 15.98
N ILE A 268 -5.76 6.88 15.68
CA ILE A 268 -4.96 7.72 14.76
C ILE A 268 -3.50 7.83 15.21
N ALA A 269 -3.24 7.97 16.52
CA ALA A 269 -1.88 7.97 17.06
C ALA A 269 -1.18 6.60 16.88
N ARG A 270 -1.86 5.51 17.25
CA ARG A 270 -1.31 4.15 17.22
C ARG A 270 -1.05 3.65 15.80
N ARG A 271 -1.88 4.03 14.83
CA ARG A 271 -1.69 3.70 13.40
C ARG A 271 -0.33 4.15 12.88
N LEU A 272 0.18 5.29 13.36
CA LEU A 272 1.49 5.77 12.94
C LEU A 272 2.64 4.96 13.56
N GLN A 273 2.44 4.48 14.80
CA GLN A 273 3.43 3.67 15.50
C GLN A 273 3.54 2.28 14.87
N ASP A 274 2.40 1.64 14.59
CA ASP A 274 2.34 0.41 13.81
C ASP A 274 0.99 0.30 13.06
N PRO A 275 0.97 0.58 11.74
CA PRO A 275 -0.25 0.52 10.93
C PRO A 275 -0.91 -0.86 10.95
N LEU A 276 -0.11 -1.93 10.85
CA LEU A 276 -0.60 -3.29 10.80
C LEU A 276 -1.30 -3.67 12.12
N ALA A 277 -0.63 -3.43 13.25
CA ALA A 277 -1.14 -3.82 14.57
C ALA A 277 -2.42 -3.07 14.97
N GLU A 278 -2.64 -1.87 14.44
CA GLU A 278 -3.82 -1.07 14.73
C GLU A 278 -4.96 -1.31 13.72
N LEU A 279 -4.67 -1.46 12.42
CA LEU A 279 -5.70 -1.68 11.39
C LEU A 279 -6.36 -3.07 11.47
N VAL A 280 -5.65 -4.10 11.96
CA VAL A 280 -6.22 -5.45 12.16
C VAL A 280 -7.35 -5.50 13.20
N LYS A 281 -7.46 -4.47 14.06
CA LYS A 281 -8.54 -4.33 15.05
C LYS A 281 -9.88 -3.96 14.41
N ILE A 282 -9.86 -3.60 13.13
CA ILE A 282 -11.00 -3.11 12.36
C ILE A 282 -11.43 -4.23 11.43
N ASP A 283 -12.74 -4.37 11.24
CA ASP A 283 -13.26 -5.25 10.19
C ASP A 283 -12.69 -4.82 8.82
N PRO A 284 -11.98 -5.69 8.06
CA PRO A 284 -11.28 -5.30 6.83
C PRO A 284 -12.17 -4.61 5.80
N LYS A 285 -13.43 -5.04 5.66
CA LYS A 285 -14.41 -4.40 4.75
C LYS A 285 -14.94 -3.05 5.24
N SER A 286 -14.60 -2.65 6.46
CA SER A 286 -14.92 -1.34 7.03
C SER A 286 -13.74 -0.35 6.91
N ILE A 287 -12.56 -0.83 6.49
CA ILE A 287 -11.45 0.02 6.10
C ILE A 287 -11.77 0.53 4.69
N GLY A 288 -11.89 1.86 4.54
CA GLY A 288 -12.17 2.48 3.25
C GLY A 288 -10.98 2.34 2.32
N VAL A 289 -11.06 1.40 1.37
CA VAL A 289 -9.98 1.05 0.44
C VAL A 289 -10.34 1.33 -1.02
N GLY A 290 -11.57 1.77 -1.29
CA GLY A 290 -11.95 2.30 -2.60
C GLY A 290 -13.40 2.79 -2.66
N GLN A 291 -13.74 3.39 -3.81
CA GLN A 291 -15.10 3.85 -4.11
C GLN A 291 -16.04 2.66 -4.34
N TYR A 292 -17.33 2.83 -4.05
CA TYR A 292 -18.38 1.82 -4.25
C TYR A 292 -18.24 0.53 -3.41
N GLN A 293 -17.31 0.48 -2.46
CA GLN A 293 -17.08 -0.66 -1.57
C GLN A 293 -18.35 -1.14 -0.84
N HIS A 294 -19.26 -0.23 -0.49
CA HIS A 294 -20.54 -0.54 0.16
C HIS A 294 -21.62 -1.07 -0.80
N ASP A 295 -21.45 -0.83 -2.09
CA ASP A 295 -22.43 -1.16 -3.14
C ASP A 295 -22.21 -2.58 -3.71
N MET A 296 -21.19 -3.28 -3.21
CA MET A 296 -20.74 -4.58 -3.72
C MET A 296 -21.17 -5.74 -2.81
N ASN A 297 -21.00 -6.97 -3.31
CA ASN A 297 -21.18 -8.19 -2.51
C ASN A 297 -20.28 -8.20 -1.25
N GLN A 298 -20.87 -7.89 -0.10
CA GLN A 298 -20.18 -7.74 1.18
C GLN A 298 -19.53 -9.03 1.71
N LYS A 299 -20.04 -10.20 1.30
CA LYS A 299 -19.46 -11.49 1.69
C LYS A 299 -18.17 -11.73 0.92
N LYS A 300 -18.22 -11.60 -0.42
CA LYS A 300 -17.06 -11.77 -1.31
C LYS A 300 -15.96 -10.76 -0.99
N LEU A 301 -16.34 -9.50 -0.73
CA LEU A 301 -15.43 -8.46 -0.28
C LEU A 301 -14.76 -8.79 1.06
N GLY A 302 -15.55 -9.23 2.05
CA GLY A 302 -15.03 -9.58 3.37
C GLY A 302 -14.03 -10.74 3.33
N GLU A 303 -14.33 -11.79 2.57
CA GLU A 303 -13.43 -12.93 2.38
C GLU A 303 -12.12 -12.51 1.69
N ALA A 304 -12.21 -11.71 0.62
CA ALA A 304 -11.04 -11.25 -0.11
C ALA A 304 -10.14 -10.32 0.71
N LEU A 305 -10.72 -9.31 1.37
CA LEU A 305 -9.93 -8.39 2.21
C LEU A 305 -9.39 -9.07 3.46
N GLY A 306 -10.13 -10.02 4.05
CA GLY A 306 -9.66 -10.85 5.15
C GLY A 306 -8.41 -11.66 4.76
N GLY A 307 -8.40 -12.25 3.57
CA GLY A 307 -7.22 -12.95 3.03
C GLY A 307 -6.01 -12.03 2.87
N VAL A 308 -6.20 -10.78 2.42
CA VAL A 308 -5.11 -9.80 2.35
C VAL A 308 -4.55 -9.47 3.74
N VAL A 309 -5.40 -9.33 4.75
CA VAL A 309 -4.94 -9.09 6.13
C VAL A 309 -4.12 -10.28 6.63
N GLU A 310 -4.60 -11.51 6.43
CA GLU A 310 -3.88 -12.73 6.77
C GLU A 310 -2.51 -12.79 6.08
N ASP A 311 -2.46 -12.54 4.77
CA ASP A 311 -1.20 -12.50 4.00
C ASP A 311 -0.22 -11.46 4.57
N CYS A 312 -0.69 -10.25 4.87
CA CYS A 312 0.14 -9.18 5.43
C CYS A 312 0.69 -9.55 6.82
N VAL A 313 -0.16 -10.06 7.71
CA VAL A 313 0.21 -10.42 9.09
C VAL A 313 1.23 -11.56 9.08
N ASN A 314 1.02 -12.61 8.29
CA ASN A 314 1.94 -13.75 8.23
C ASN A 314 3.26 -13.38 7.52
N LYS A 315 3.23 -12.52 6.50
CA LYS A 315 4.44 -12.01 5.82
C LYS A 315 5.31 -11.16 6.75
N VAL A 316 4.69 -10.31 7.58
CA VAL A 316 5.40 -9.52 8.58
C VAL A 316 5.87 -10.40 9.73
N GLY A 317 5.05 -11.34 10.20
CA GLY A 317 5.26 -12.13 11.41
C GLY A 317 5.01 -11.31 12.68
N VAL A 318 4.67 -11.97 13.78
CA VAL A 318 4.23 -11.28 15.01
C VAL A 318 5.03 -11.74 16.22
N ASP A 319 5.34 -10.82 17.13
CA ASP A 319 5.96 -11.16 18.41
C ASP A 319 4.91 -11.76 19.35
N LEU A 320 5.12 -13.02 19.71
CA LEU A 320 4.22 -13.81 20.53
C LEU A 320 3.97 -13.18 21.92
N ASN A 321 4.96 -12.47 22.46
CA ASN A 321 4.90 -11.91 23.81
C ASN A 321 4.25 -10.52 23.88
N THR A 322 4.09 -9.84 22.74
CA THR A 322 3.58 -8.45 22.70
C THR A 322 2.34 -8.29 21.82
N ALA A 323 2.10 -9.18 20.86
CA ALA A 323 0.95 -9.13 19.96
C ALA A 323 -0.39 -9.12 20.72
N SER A 324 -1.36 -8.38 20.21
CA SER A 324 -2.74 -8.40 20.70
C SER A 324 -3.47 -9.67 20.23
N ALA A 325 -4.56 -10.03 20.91
CA ALA A 325 -5.42 -11.12 20.45
C ALA A 325 -5.97 -10.86 19.03
N SER A 326 -6.32 -9.62 18.71
CA SER A 326 -6.79 -9.23 17.37
C SER A 326 -5.75 -9.41 16.27
N LEU A 327 -4.46 -9.22 16.59
CA LEU A 327 -3.39 -9.48 15.62
C LEU A 327 -3.11 -10.98 15.47
N LEU A 328 -3.14 -11.73 16.58
CA LEU A 328 -2.96 -13.19 16.58
C LEU A 328 -4.08 -13.92 15.82
N GLU A 329 -5.29 -13.36 15.77
CA GLU A 329 -6.44 -13.90 15.02
C GLU A 329 -6.17 -14.09 13.51
N TYR A 330 -5.18 -13.38 12.94
CA TYR A 330 -4.80 -13.47 11.53
C TYR A 330 -3.54 -14.31 11.29
N ILE A 331 -3.01 -14.98 12.32
CA ILE A 331 -1.91 -15.92 12.13
C ILE A 331 -2.45 -17.25 11.61
N SER A 332 -1.77 -17.81 10.61
CA SER A 332 -2.15 -19.11 10.03
C SER A 332 -2.34 -20.17 11.12
N GLY A 333 -3.49 -20.85 11.11
CA GLY A 333 -3.84 -21.87 12.09
C GLY A 333 -4.30 -21.35 13.47
N VAL A 334 -4.37 -20.03 13.69
CA VAL A 334 -4.82 -19.43 14.95
C VAL A 334 -6.24 -18.89 14.80
N SER A 335 -7.19 -19.52 15.51
CA SER A 335 -8.56 -18.99 15.61
C SER A 335 -8.68 -17.93 16.70
N LYS A 336 -9.78 -17.17 16.69
CA LYS A 336 -10.15 -16.23 17.77
C LYS A 336 -10.11 -16.81 19.19
N ALA A 337 -10.50 -18.08 19.35
CA ALA A 337 -10.40 -18.74 20.64
C ALA A 337 -8.94 -19.01 21.03
N ILE A 338 -8.12 -19.46 20.08
CA ILE A 338 -6.69 -19.75 20.33
C ILE A 338 -5.93 -18.44 20.59
N ALA A 339 -6.19 -17.37 19.85
CA ALA A 339 -5.57 -16.07 20.04
C ALA A 339 -5.76 -15.54 21.47
N ARG A 340 -6.99 -15.64 22.01
CA ARG A 340 -7.28 -15.30 23.42
C ARG A 340 -6.52 -16.21 24.39
N ASN A 341 -6.57 -17.52 24.17
CA ASN A 341 -5.86 -18.47 25.03
C ASN A 341 -4.34 -18.25 25.04
N ILE A 342 -3.73 -17.80 23.94
CA ILE A 342 -2.31 -17.44 23.89
C ILE A 342 -2.03 -16.25 24.82
N VAL A 343 -2.87 -15.21 24.76
CA VAL A 343 -2.74 -14.03 25.63
C VAL A 343 -2.97 -14.41 27.09
N ASP A 344 -4.03 -15.16 27.38
CA ASP A 344 -4.34 -15.63 28.75
C ASP A 344 -3.20 -16.49 29.31
N TYR A 345 -2.61 -17.36 28.47
CA TYR A 345 -1.49 -18.20 28.86
C TYR A 345 -0.27 -17.37 29.28
N ARG A 346 0.12 -16.34 28.50
CA ARG A 346 1.27 -15.50 28.86
C ARG A 346 1.01 -14.58 30.06
N GLU A 347 -0.23 -14.20 30.31
CA GLU A 347 -0.60 -13.43 31.49
C GLU A 347 -0.53 -14.28 32.77
N GLN A 348 -0.90 -15.56 32.69
CA GLN A 348 -0.89 -16.49 33.83
C GLN A 348 0.47 -17.13 34.09
N ASN A 349 1.22 -17.46 33.04
CA ASN A 349 2.46 -18.26 33.13
C ASN A 349 3.72 -17.41 32.89
N GLY A 350 3.56 -16.13 32.54
CA GLY A 350 4.66 -15.26 32.13
C GLY A 350 4.99 -15.38 30.65
N ARG A 351 6.08 -14.71 30.25
CA ARG A 351 6.51 -14.61 28.84
C ARG A 351 6.92 -15.99 28.29
N PHE A 352 6.62 -16.22 27.02
CA PHE A 352 7.13 -17.37 26.26
C PHE A 352 8.63 -17.23 26.03
N SER A 353 9.40 -18.29 26.32
CA SER A 353 10.85 -18.38 26.07
C SER A 353 11.19 -19.26 24.86
N SER A 354 10.27 -20.14 24.45
CA SER A 354 10.42 -20.99 23.26
C SER A 354 9.08 -21.27 22.58
N ARG A 355 9.08 -21.41 21.25
CA ARG A 355 7.90 -21.77 20.47
C ARG A 355 7.24 -23.06 20.95
N ALA A 356 8.01 -24.05 21.42
CA ALA A 356 7.46 -25.32 21.91
C ALA A 356 6.45 -25.16 23.06
N GLN A 357 6.51 -24.05 23.81
CA GLN A 357 5.53 -23.75 24.87
C GLN A 357 4.12 -23.47 24.33
N LEU A 358 3.97 -23.15 23.04
CA LEU A 358 2.66 -23.02 22.38
C LEU A 358 1.82 -24.29 22.47
N LEU A 359 2.44 -25.47 22.50
CA LEU A 359 1.74 -26.75 22.67
C LEU A 359 1.08 -26.90 24.04
N LYS A 360 1.44 -26.04 25.02
CA LYS A 360 0.78 -25.98 26.34
C LYS A 360 -0.44 -25.07 26.34
N VAL A 361 -0.66 -24.29 25.27
CA VAL A 361 -1.80 -23.38 25.16
C VAL A 361 -3.08 -24.20 24.92
N PRO A 362 -4.16 -23.94 25.69
CA PRO A 362 -5.42 -24.66 25.50
C PRO A 362 -5.94 -24.55 24.06
N LYS A 363 -6.41 -25.69 23.51
CA LYS A 363 -6.96 -25.82 22.15
C LYS A 363 -5.95 -25.59 21.01
N LEU A 364 -4.67 -25.39 21.29
CA LEU A 364 -3.61 -25.34 20.29
C LEU A 364 -2.99 -26.73 20.14
N GLY A 365 -3.48 -27.50 19.16
CA GLY A 365 -2.97 -28.84 18.87
C GLY A 365 -1.73 -28.87 17.97
N PRO A 366 -1.10 -30.04 17.76
CA PRO A 366 0.12 -30.18 16.96
C PRO A 366 0.00 -29.63 15.53
N LYS A 367 -1.15 -29.83 14.88
CA LYS A 367 -1.40 -29.29 13.53
C LYS A 367 -1.51 -27.77 13.52
N ALA A 368 -2.17 -27.18 14.52
CA ALA A 368 -2.25 -25.72 14.63
C ALA A 368 -0.87 -25.12 14.92
N TYR A 369 -0.07 -25.80 15.76
CA TYR A 369 1.32 -25.45 16.02
C TYR A 369 2.18 -25.45 14.75
N GLU A 370 2.10 -26.51 13.95
CA GLU A 370 2.80 -26.61 12.65
C GLU A 370 2.41 -25.49 11.68
N GLN A 371 1.15 -25.04 11.68
CA GLN A 371 0.71 -23.94 10.82
C GLN A 371 1.18 -22.56 11.33
N CYS A 372 1.23 -22.35 12.65
CA CYS A 372 1.45 -21.01 13.21
C CYS A 372 2.90 -20.73 13.62
N ALA A 373 3.69 -21.75 13.96
CA ALA A 373 4.96 -21.56 14.66
C ALA A 373 5.98 -20.74 13.86
N GLY A 374 6.00 -20.87 12.53
CA GLY A 374 6.90 -20.10 11.66
C GLY A 374 6.63 -18.59 11.62
N PHE A 375 5.40 -18.17 11.95
CA PHE A 375 4.95 -16.78 11.91
C PHE A 375 5.01 -16.08 13.27
N LEU A 376 5.06 -16.87 14.36
CA LEU A 376 5.17 -16.40 15.74
C LEU A 376 6.64 -16.28 16.13
N ARG A 377 7.10 -15.09 16.48
CA ARG A 377 8.49 -14.82 16.86
C ARG A 377 8.62 -14.58 18.35
N ILE A 378 9.77 -14.95 18.91
CA ILE A 378 10.13 -14.67 20.30
C ILE A 378 11.47 -13.91 20.29
N PRO A 379 11.45 -12.57 20.28
CA PRO A 379 12.64 -11.78 20.51
C PRO A 379 13.26 -12.15 21.86
N ASP A 380 14.57 -12.39 21.89
CA ASP A 380 15.34 -12.79 23.07
C ASP A 380 14.93 -14.14 23.72
N GLY A 381 14.39 -15.08 22.92
CA GLY A 381 14.12 -16.45 23.37
C GLY A 381 15.38 -17.27 23.70
N ASP A 382 15.15 -18.47 24.25
CA ASP A 382 16.21 -19.43 24.59
C ASP A 382 16.96 -19.90 23.33
N ASN A 383 16.21 -20.14 22.25
CA ASN A 383 16.73 -20.49 20.94
C ASN A 383 16.72 -19.26 20.01
N PRO A 384 17.88 -18.80 19.50
CA PRO A 384 17.93 -17.67 18.56
C PRO A 384 17.09 -17.87 17.29
N LEU A 385 16.87 -19.11 16.84
CA LEU A 385 16.04 -19.37 15.66
C LEU A 385 14.57 -18.99 15.88
N ASP A 386 14.07 -18.94 17.12
CA ASP A 386 12.70 -18.54 17.44
C ASP A 386 12.42 -17.05 17.12
N ALA A 387 13.44 -16.24 16.90
CA ALA A 387 13.31 -14.86 16.41
C ALA A 387 13.29 -14.75 14.87
N THR A 388 13.54 -15.84 14.14
CA THR A 388 13.57 -15.88 12.67
C THR A 388 12.29 -16.47 12.08
N SER A 389 12.12 -16.40 10.77
CA SER A 389 11.04 -17.13 10.07
C SER A 389 11.38 -18.60 9.77
N VAL A 390 12.51 -19.12 10.27
CA VAL A 390 12.83 -20.56 10.17
C VAL A 390 11.80 -21.35 10.97
N HIS A 391 11.15 -22.32 10.34
CA HIS A 391 10.16 -23.18 10.98
C HIS A 391 10.82 -24.21 11.92
N PRO A 392 10.23 -24.56 13.08
CA PRO A 392 10.75 -25.59 13.98
C PRO A 392 11.07 -26.93 13.34
N GLU A 393 10.34 -27.32 12.28
CA GLU A 393 10.63 -28.56 11.51
C GLU A 393 12.04 -28.56 10.88
N SER A 394 12.56 -27.35 10.59
CA SER A 394 13.84 -27.15 9.90
C SER A 394 14.96 -26.80 10.87
N TYR A 395 14.74 -26.86 12.20
CA TYR A 395 15.77 -26.51 13.19
C TYR A 395 16.97 -27.43 13.13
N GLU A 396 16.76 -28.74 12.96
CA GLU A 396 17.85 -29.70 12.82
C GLU A 396 18.73 -29.37 11.60
N ALA A 397 18.10 -29.04 10.48
CA ALA A 397 18.82 -28.64 9.26
C ALA A 397 19.56 -27.31 9.43
N ALA A 398 18.94 -26.31 10.08
CA ALA A 398 19.57 -25.03 10.37
C ALA A 398 20.78 -25.17 11.30
N MET A 399 20.70 -26.03 12.33
CA MET A 399 21.82 -26.30 13.23
C MET A 399 23.00 -26.97 12.50
N LYS A 400 22.74 -28.01 11.70
CA LYS A 400 23.77 -28.66 10.88
C LYS A 400 24.41 -27.71 9.86
N LEU A 401 23.61 -26.78 9.31
CA LEU A 401 24.11 -25.75 8.41
C LEU A 401 25.06 -24.79 9.14
N LEU A 402 24.70 -24.31 10.34
CA LEU A 402 25.55 -23.45 11.15
C LEU A 402 26.90 -24.12 11.48
N GLU A 403 26.88 -25.40 11.87
CA GLU A 403 28.10 -26.18 12.12
C GLU A 403 29.00 -26.25 10.88
N LYS A 404 28.43 -26.55 9.70
CA LYS A 404 29.19 -26.59 8.43
C LYS A 404 29.75 -25.23 8.03
N MET A 405 29.11 -24.14 8.47
CA MET A 405 29.56 -22.78 8.19
C MET A 405 30.53 -22.24 9.26
N ASN A 406 30.87 -23.04 10.27
CA ASN A 406 31.64 -22.63 11.45
C ASN A 406 31.02 -21.41 12.17
N LEU A 407 29.69 -21.39 12.25
CA LEU A 407 28.93 -20.38 12.97
C LEU A 407 28.28 -21.00 14.21
N THR A 408 28.19 -20.20 15.26
CA THR A 408 27.52 -20.57 16.51
C THR A 408 26.17 -19.87 16.65
N MET A 409 25.34 -20.36 17.56
CA MET A 409 24.09 -19.69 17.93
C MET A 409 24.31 -18.28 18.49
N GLU A 410 25.45 -18.03 19.14
CA GLU A 410 25.80 -16.69 19.63
C GLU A 410 26.13 -15.72 18.49
N ASP A 411 26.69 -16.20 17.37
CA ASP A 411 26.90 -15.37 16.17
C ASP A 411 25.55 -14.93 15.57
N VAL A 412 24.57 -15.83 15.55
CA VAL A 412 23.19 -15.52 15.12
C VAL A 412 22.56 -14.49 16.06
N ARG A 413 22.73 -14.66 17.38
CA ARG A 413 22.23 -13.74 18.41
C ARG A 413 22.88 -12.36 18.30
N PHE A 414 24.17 -12.31 17.98
CA PHE A 414 24.89 -11.07 17.75
C PHE A 414 24.38 -10.35 16.49
N ALA A 415 24.18 -11.07 15.39
CA ALA A 415 23.59 -10.54 14.16
C ALA A 415 22.17 -9.99 14.40
N GLN A 416 21.35 -10.68 15.19
CA GLN A 416 20.03 -10.21 15.63
C GLN A 416 20.09 -8.90 16.41
N LYS A 417 20.98 -8.81 17.41
CA LYS A 417 21.15 -7.59 18.21
C LYS A 417 21.63 -6.41 17.36
N GLN A 418 22.50 -6.66 16.39
CA GLN A 418 22.92 -5.62 15.43
C GLN A 418 21.76 -5.17 14.53
N ALA A 419 21.00 -6.12 13.97
CA ALA A 419 19.82 -5.82 13.16
C ALA A 419 18.80 -4.99 13.95
N ALA A 420 18.51 -5.37 15.21
CA ALA A 420 17.61 -4.65 16.10
C ALA A 420 18.09 -3.22 16.43
N LYS A 421 19.40 -3.01 16.62
CA LYS A 421 19.97 -1.67 16.84
C LYS A 421 19.85 -0.78 15.60
N ASN A 422 20.01 -1.34 14.40
CA ASN A 422 19.90 -0.60 13.15
C ASN A 422 18.43 -0.20 12.82
N LYS A 423 17.42 -0.87 13.40
CA LYS A 423 15.99 -0.53 13.24
C LYS A 423 15.63 0.85 13.83
N GLY A 424 16.39 1.37 14.80
CA GLY A 424 16.10 2.65 15.47
C GLY A 424 16.62 3.91 14.76
N THR A 425 17.56 3.77 13.82
CA THR A 425 18.09 4.89 13.04
C THR A 425 17.40 4.92 11.68
N LEU A 426 16.32 5.68 11.57
CA LEU A 426 15.85 6.17 10.27
C LEU A 426 17.07 6.75 9.56
N LYS A 427 17.42 6.21 8.38
CA LYS A 427 18.38 6.88 7.50
C LYS A 427 17.85 8.29 7.32
N LYS A 428 18.54 9.28 7.90
CA LYS A 428 18.45 10.66 7.43
C LYS A 428 18.85 10.61 5.96
N GLU A 429 17.89 10.51 5.07
CA GLU A 429 18.00 11.19 3.79
C GLU A 429 17.92 12.69 4.11
N ALA A 430 18.97 13.21 4.74
CA ALA A 430 19.29 14.61 4.58
C ALA A 430 19.48 14.77 3.08
N SER A 431 18.75 15.72 2.49
CA SER A 431 19.07 16.33 1.21
C SER A 431 20.51 16.81 1.29
N ALA A 432 21.46 15.93 0.98
CA ALA A 432 22.83 16.32 0.80
C ALA A 432 22.79 17.39 -0.31
N PRO A 433 23.32 18.60 -0.09
CA PRO A 433 23.52 19.52 -1.20
C PRO A 433 24.37 18.73 -2.19
N ARG A 434 23.84 18.51 -3.40
CA ARG A 434 24.58 17.87 -4.48
C ARG A 434 25.84 18.70 -4.64
N LYS A 435 26.97 18.22 -4.08
CA LYS A 435 28.29 18.68 -4.50
C LYS A 435 28.28 18.48 -6.00
N GLU A 436 28.41 19.59 -6.72
CA GLU A 436 28.52 19.63 -8.16
C GLU A 436 29.41 18.46 -8.60
N GLN A 437 28.80 17.48 -9.26
CA GLN A 437 29.57 16.52 -10.03
C GLN A 437 30.23 17.34 -11.11
N LYS A 438 31.48 17.75 -10.88
CA LYS A 438 32.38 18.17 -11.95
C LYS A 438 32.21 17.16 -13.07
N SER A 439 31.77 17.66 -14.22
CA SER A 439 31.57 16.94 -15.45
C SER A 439 32.59 15.82 -15.60
N ARG A 440 32.14 14.56 -15.64
CA ARG A 440 32.94 13.48 -16.19
C ARG A 440 33.21 13.83 -17.66
N GLN A 441 34.33 14.50 -17.92
CA GLN A 441 34.86 14.64 -19.27
C GLN A 441 35.10 13.23 -19.81
N GLN A 442 34.37 12.87 -20.87
CA GLN A 442 34.63 11.66 -21.64
C GLN A 442 36.06 11.77 -22.20
N LYS A 443 36.97 10.99 -21.64
CA LYS A 443 38.37 10.89 -22.10
C LYS A 443 38.37 10.08 -23.40
N VAL A 444 38.36 10.76 -24.54
CA VAL A 444 38.51 10.11 -25.86
C VAL A 444 39.97 9.76 -26.06
N VAL A 445 40.29 8.47 -26.11
CA VAL A 445 41.64 7.97 -26.37
C VAL A 445 41.78 7.69 -27.87
N ILE A 446 42.52 8.53 -28.59
CA ILE A 446 42.86 8.29 -30.00
C ILE A 446 44.04 7.32 -30.03
N ARG A 447 43.84 6.15 -30.65
CA ARG A 447 44.93 5.20 -30.94
C ARG A 447 45.42 5.43 -32.36
N ASN A 448 46.72 5.26 -32.58
CA ASN A 448 47.41 5.32 -33.88
C ASN A 448 47.80 6.73 -34.41
N THR A 449 48.63 7.43 -33.65
CA THR A 449 49.15 8.79 -33.95
C THR A 449 50.36 8.83 -34.91
N ASN A 450 50.76 7.69 -35.49
CA ASN A 450 51.93 7.62 -36.39
C ASN A 450 51.61 7.95 -37.86
N THR A 451 50.35 8.13 -38.23
CA THR A 451 49.95 8.55 -39.58
C THR A 451 49.86 10.08 -39.68
N ALA A 452 50.06 10.63 -40.89
CA ALA A 452 49.93 12.07 -41.13
C ALA A 452 48.56 12.62 -40.70
N MET A 453 47.50 11.82 -40.86
CA MET A 453 46.15 12.14 -40.43
C MET A 453 45.98 12.09 -38.90
N GLY A 454 46.63 11.15 -38.21
CA GLY A 454 46.65 11.06 -36.75
C GLY A 454 47.38 12.24 -36.09
N LYS A 455 48.45 12.74 -36.70
CA LYS A 455 49.16 13.95 -36.24
C LYS A 455 48.35 15.22 -36.45
N ALA A 456 47.66 15.35 -37.57
CA ALA A 456 46.78 16.50 -37.84
C ALA A 456 45.59 16.56 -36.86
N LEU A 457 45.01 15.41 -36.52
CA LEU A 457 43.89 15.32 -35.58
C LEU A 457 44.32 15.59 -34.12
N ALA A 458 45.51 15.15 -33.72
CA ALA A 458 46.09 15.44 -32.40
C ALA A 458 46.49 16.92 -32.24
N ALA A 459 46.99 17.56 -33.30
CA ALA A 459 47.34 18.98 -33.30
C ALA A 459 46.10 19.89 -33.21
N ALA A 460 44.97 19.48 -33.80
CA ALA A 460 43.71 20.23 -33.72
C ALA A 460 43.03 20.18 -32.34
N MET A 461 43.40 19.23 -31.48
CA MET A 461 42.79 19.02 -30.15
C MET A 461 43.72 19.43 -28.98
N GLY A 462 44.73 20.26 -29.23
CA GLY A 462 45.79 20.58 -28.28
C GLY A 462 45.32 21.29 -27.00
N GLY A 463 45.41 20.58 -25.86
CA GLY A 463 45.44 21.20 -24.53
C GLY A 463 45.06 20.30 -23.35
N MET A 464 45.93 19.37 -22.93
CA MET A 464 46.26 19.08 -21.50
C MET A 464 47.13 17.81 -21.34
N THR A 465 48.17 17.98 -20.51
CA THR A 465 49.24 17.13 -19.95
C THR A 465 49.11 15.59 -19.91
N MET A 466 50.26 14.93 -20.20
CA MET A 466 50.53 13.48 -20.08
C MET A 466 51.11 13.07 -18.72
N ALA A 467 50.84 11.81 -18.30
CA ALA A 467 51.73 11.01 -17.46
C ALA A 467 51.62 9.53 -17.87
N MET A 468 52.78 8.89 -18.07
CA MET A 468 52.98 7.49 -18.49
C MET A 468 53.01 6.55 -17.27
N GLU A 469 52.58 5.30 -17.44
CA GLU A 469 52.88 4.18 -16.53
C GLU A 469 53.79 3.17 -17.25
N GLU A 470 54.86 2.74 -16.58
CA GLU A 470 55.63 1.55 -16.93
C GLU A 470 55.33 0.40 -15.92
N PRO A 471 55.44 -0.88 -16.33
CA PRO A 471 55.04 -2.02 -15.51
C PRO A 471 56.21 -2.87 -14.96
N ALA A 472 55.84 -3.72 -14.00
CA ALA A 472 56.43 -5.02 -13.62
C ALA A 472 57.48 -5.08 -12.48
N GLY A 473 57.36 -6.15 -11.68
CA GLY A 473 58.46 -6.72 -10.89
C GLY A 473 58.08 -7.12 -9.46
N GLY A 474 58.13 -8.41 -9.15
CA GLY A 474 57.92 -8.94 -7.79
C GLY A 474 59.21 -9.29 -7.02
N LYS A 475 58.97 -9.77 -5.79
CA LYS A 475 59.80 -10.57 -4.85
C LYS A 475 60.48 -9.91 -3.62
N ASP A 476 60.08 -10.48 -2.48
CA ASP A 476 60.84 -10.96 -1.31
C ASP A 476 61.31 -10.05 -0.14
N ALA A 477 60.84 -10.47 1.05
CA ALA A 477 61.53 -10.70 2.34
C ALA A 477 61.53 -9.65 3.49
N LYS A 478 60.90 -10.09 4.62
CA LYS A 478 61.18 -9.94 6.09
C LYS A 478 61.50 -8.53 6.65
N ASN A 479 60.98 -8.08 7.81
CA ASN A 479 60.94 -8.71 9.14
C ASN A 479 60.19 -7.79 10.15
N GLY A 480 59.62 -8.34 11.25
CA GLY A 480 59.62 -7.66 12.56
C GLY A 480 58.34 -7.00 13.12
N GLN A 481 57.64 -7.76 13.98
CA GLN A 481 57.05 -7.40 15.29
C GLN A 481 56.06 -6.23 15.51
N ALA A 482 54.89 -6.65 16.03
CA ALA A 482 54.15 -6.17 17.21
C ALA A 482 53.67 -4.70 17.28
N GLY A 483 52.35 -4.53 17.37
CA GLY A 483 51.75 -3.25 17.77
C GLY A 483 50.25 -3.16 17.54
N THR A 484 49.49 -3.48 18.58
CA THR A 484 48.05 -3.34 18.76
C THR A 484 47.47 -2.01 18.23
N LYS A 485 46.47 -2.09 17.33
CA LYS A 485 45.27 -1.22 17.22
C LYS A 485 44.56 -1.53 15.90
N MET A 486 43.69 -2.54 15.92
CA MET A 486 42.77 -2.78 14.80
C MET A 486 41.60 -1.79 14.89
N SER A 487 41.53 -0.92 13.89
CA SER A 487 40.46 0.03 13.66
C SER A 487 39.15 -0.66 13.31
N ALA A 488 38.05 -0.13 13.84
CA ALA A 488 36.65 -0.58 13.75
C ALA A 488 36.01 -0.57 12.33
N ALA A 489 36.80 -0.71 11.27
CA ALA A 489 36.34 -0.69 9.88
C ALA A 489 36.39 -2.06 9.18
N ALA A 490 36.97 -3.09 9.80
CA ALA A 490 37.16 -4.41 9.18
C ALA A 490 36.05 -5.44 9.46
N GLU A 491 35.18 -5.23 10.45
CA GLU A 491 34.16 -6.23 10.84
C GLU A 491 32.81 -6.10 10.11
N ASN A 492 32.63 -5.05 9.28
CA ASN A 492 31.37 -4.79 8.58
C ASN A 492 31.14 -5.65 7.32
N THR A 493 31.92 -6.72 7.12
CA THR A 493 31.94 -7.49 5.87
C THR A 493 31.64 -8.98 6.03
N ALA A 494 31.33 -9.47 7.25
CA ALA A 494 31.19 -10.91 7.49
C ALA A 494 29.82 -11.52 7.12
N VAL A 495 28.75 -10.72 7.08
CA VAL A 495 27.37 -11.25 7.03
C VAL A 495 26.75 -11.26 5.62
N SER A 496 27.34 -10.57 4.63
CA SER A 496 26.81 -10.52 3.24
C SER A 496 27.28 -11.65 2.31
N THR A 497 27.78 -12.76 2.87
CA THR A 497 28.55 -13.77 2.14
C THR A 497 28.14 -15.23 2.43
N LEU A 498 27.07 -15.48 3.18
CA LEU A 498 26.69 -16.87 3.52
C LEU A 498 26.19 -17.62 2.29
N GLU A 499 25.33 -17.00 1.47
CA GLU A 499 24.93 -17.59 0.19
C GLU A 499 26.11 -17.83 -0.76
N LYS A 500 27.08 -16.90 -0.80
CA LYS A 500 28.24 -16.99 -1.71
C LYS A 500 29.27 -18.03 -1.27
N LYS A 501 29.27 -18.42 0.01
CA LYS A 501 30.16 -19.47 0.54
C LYS A 501 29.72 -20.87 0.12
N ILE A 502 28.45 -21.04 -0.28
CA ILE A 502 27.90 -22.33 -0.70
C ILE A 502 28.05 -22.47 -2.22
N LYS A 503 29.00 -23.30 -2.65
CA LYS A 503 29.30 -23.53 -4.07
C LYS A 503 28.23 -24.38 -4.79
N ASP A 504 27.56 -25.29 -4.07
CA ASP A 504 26.51 -26.17 -4.60
C ASP A 504 25.34 -26.26 -3.61
N LYS A 505 24.26 -25.52 -3.91
CA LYS A 505 23.05 -25.47 -3.08
C LYS A 505 22.30 -26.80 -3.10
N LYS A 506 22.31 -27.51 -4.23
CA LYS A 506 21.54 -28.75 -4.41
C LYS A 506 22.13 -29.87 -3.57
N LYS A 507 23.45 -30.02 -3.59
CA LYS A 507 24.15 -30.99 -2.75
C LYS A 507 23.99 -30.68 -1.27
N MET A 508 24.14 -29.42 -0.88
CA MET A 508 23.96 -28.99 0.50
C MET A 508 22.54 -29.26 1.01
N ALA A 509 21.51 -28.99 0.20
CA ALA A 509 20.12 -29.24 0.55
C ALA A 509 19.84 -30.75 0.77
N GLN A 510 20.38 -31.61 -0.10
CA GLN A 510 20.29 -33.08 0.06
C GLN A 510 20.98 -33.57 1.33
N GLU A 511 22.19 -33.07 1.64
CA GLU A 511 22.90 -33.42 2.86
C GLU A 511 22.15 -33.01 4.14
N LEU A 512 21.41 -31.91 4.07
CA LEU A 512 20.62 -31.38 5.19
C LEU A 512 19.21 -31.97 5.27
N GLY A 513 18.79 -32.76 4.27
CA GLY A 513 17.46 -33.38 4.23
C GLY A 513 16.31 -32.40 3.93
N ILE A 514 16.61 -31.25 3.30
CA ILE A 514 15.63 -30.20 3.00
C ILE A 514 15.61 -29.86 1.50
N GLY A 515 14.59 -29.11 1.06
CA GLY A 515 14.51 -28.58 -0.30
C GLY A 515 15.51 -27.44 -0.55
N GLU A 516 15.85 -27.20 -1.83
CA GLU A 516 16.75 -26.09 -2.23
C GLU A 516 16.17 -24.71 -1.88
N ILE A 517 14.85 -24.54 -2.03
CA ILE A 517 14.13 -23.32 -1.68
C ILE A 517 14.22 -23.09 -0.17
N THR A 518 13.92 -24.11 0.64
CA THR A 518 14.02 -24.07 2.10
C THR A 518 15.43 -23.71 2.56
N LEU A 519 16.47 -24.31 1.96
CA LEU A 519 17.86 -23.96 2.26
C LEU A 519 18.14 -22.47 1.97
N THR A 520 17.68 -21.98 0.82
CA THR A 520 17.86 -20.59 0.41
C THR A 520 17.16 -19.63 1.38
N ASP A 521 15.98 -19.98 1.86
CA ASP A 521 15.23 -19.15 2.80
C ASP A 521 15.85 -19.18 4.20
N ILE A 522 16.30 -20.34 4.69
CA ILE A 522 17.07 -20.43 5.95
C ILE A 522 18.32 -19.55 5.87
N LEU A 523 19.07 -19.59 4.76
CA LEU A 523 20.26 -18.75 4.59
C LEU A 523 19.93 -17.25 4.66
N LYS A 524 18.87 -16.81 3.96
CA LYS A 524 18.43 -15.41 3.99
C LYS A 524 18.01 -14.98 5.40
N GLU A 525 17.30 -15.85 6.12
CA GLU A 525 16.89 -15.60 7.51
C GLU A 525 18.08 -15.54 8.47
N LEU A 526 19.12 -16.36 8.26
CA LEU A 526 20.34 -16.31 9.05
C LEU A 526 21.19 -15.06 8.72
N GLU A 527 21.18 -14.58 7.48
CA GLU A 527 21.88 -13.35 7.08
C GLU A 527 21.19 -12.09 7.63
N LYS A 528 19.86 -12.06 7.64
CA LYS A 528 19.06 -10.96 8.21
C LYS A 528 17.95 -11.47 9.10
N PRO A 529 18.29 -11.91 10.33
CA PRO A 529 17.31 -12.37 11.30
C PRO A 529 16.24 -11.32 11.59
N SER A 530 14.98 -11.77 11.71
CA SER A 530 13.85 -10.91 12.07
C SER A 530 13.64 -9.73 11.12
N ARG A 531 13.92 -9.93 9.82
CA ARG A 531 13.72 -8.92 8.78
C ARG A 531 12.24 -8.54 8.71
N ASP A 532 11.94 -7.25 8.88
CA ASP A 532 10.60 -6.75 8.61
C ASP A 532 10.49 -6.41 7.11
N PRO A 533 9.59 -7.04 6.34
CA PRO A 533 9.42 -6.74 4.92
C PRO A 533 9.02 -5.28 4.67
N ARG A 534 8.38 -4.62 5.65
CA ARG A 534 7.92 -3.23 5.57
C ARG A 534 9.08 -2.25 5.48
N GLU A 535 10.28 -2.58 5.96
CA GLU A 535 11.46 -1.69 5.88
C GLU A 535 11.86 -1.32 4.44
N ASN A 536 11.44 -2.09 3.43
CA ASN A 536 11.72 -1.80 2.03
C ASN A 536 10.63 -0.92 1.38
N MET A 537 9.56 -0.61 2.11
CA MET A 537 8.45 0.22 1.63
C MET A 537 8.75 1.71 1.84
N PRO A 538 8.15 2.62 1.05
CA PRO A 538 8.29 4.05 1.26
C PRO A 538 7.85 4.46 2.67
N ALA A 539 8.73 5.12 3.41
CA ALA A 539 8.40 5.63 4.74
C ALA A 539 7.37 6.78 4.66
N PRO A 540 6.50 6.94 5.68
CA PRO A 540 5.63 8.09 5.78
C PRO A 540 6.43 9.40 5.71
N ILE A 541 5.90 10.40 4.99
CA ILE A 541 6.55 11.70 4.86
C ILE A 541 6.37 12.48 6.16
N LEU A 542 7.44 12.59 6.93
CA LEU A 542 7.48 13.46 8.10
C LEU A 542 7.71 14.90 7.65
N ARG A 543 6.75 15.77 7.95
CA ARG A 543 6.82 17.20 7.62
C ARG A 543 7.33 17.98 8.83
N SER A 544 8.40 18.75 8.61
CA SER A 544 8.92 19.77 9.53
C SER A 544 8.95 21.15 8.88
N ASP A 545 9.20 21.18 7.57
CA ASP A 545 9.50 22.39 6.84
C ASP A 545 8.24 22.83 6.10
N VAL A 546 7.70 23.95 6.53
CA VAL A 546 6.47 24.53 6.00
C VAL A 546 6.86 25.36 4.78
N LEU A 547 6.50 24.90 3.58
CA LEU A 547 6.60 25.69 2.35
C LEU A 547 5.28 26.42 2.14
N ASP A 548 5.32 27.75 2.05
CA ASP A 548 4.15 28.50 1.63
C ASP A 548 4.05 28.47 0.09
N MET A 549 2.84 28.66 -0.46
CA MET A 549 2.64 28.70 -1.93
C MET A 549 3.55 29.73 -2.62
N LYS A 550 4.00 30.76 -1.90
CA LYS A 550 4.91 31.82 -2.38
C LYS A 550 6.34 31.31 -2.59
N ASP A 551 6.72 30.23 -1.93
CA ASP A 551 8.07 29.66 -1.99
C ASP A 551 8.20 28.66 -3.15
N LEU A 552 7.08 28.27 -3.77
CA LEU A 552 7.06 27.38 -4.92
C LEU A 552 7.54 28.08 -6.19
N LYS A 553 8.54 27.48 -6.82
CA LYS A 553 9.05 27.91 -8.13
C LYS A 553 8.77 26.82 -9.16
N PRO A 554 8.34 27.19 -10.39
CA PRO A 554 8.31 26.26 -11.51
C PRO A 554 9.67 25.55 -11.66
N GLY A 555 9.63 24.24 -11.89
CA GLY A 555 10.79 23.37 -12.00
C GLY A 555 11.21 22.69 -10.69
N MET A 556 10.69 23.10 -9.52
CA MET A 556 10.95 22.40 -8.25
C MET A 556 10.39 20.98 -8.29
N ILE A 557 11.19 20.03 -7.81
CA ILE A 557 10.77 18.64 -7.62
C ILE A 557 10.47 18.45 -6.14
N LEU A 558 9.26 18.00 -5.84
CA LEU A 558 8.74 17.79 -4.51
C LEU A 558 8.17 16.38 -4.42
N LYS A 559 8.25 15.78 -3.23
CA LYS A 559 7.47 14.58 -2.92
C LYS A 559 6.08 15.01 -2.48
N GLY A 560 5.06 14.42 -3.08
CA GLY A 560 3.69 14.66 -2.71
C GLY A 560 2.91 13.36 -2.55
N THR A 561 1.78 13.45 -1.85
CA THR A 561 0.88 12.32 -1.63
C THR A 561 -0.38 12.50 -2.47
N VAL A 562 -0.76 11.48 -3.23
CA VAL A 562 -2.02 11.49 -4.00
C VAL A 562 -3.19 11.56 -3.03
N ARG A 563 -3.96 12.64 -3.05
CA ARG A 563 -5.17 12.80 -2.22
C ARG A 563 -6.42 12.29 -2.91
N ASN A 564 -6.52 12.50 -4.22
CA ASN A 564 -7.70 12.13 -4.97
C ASN A 564 -7.36 11.79 -6.42
N VAL A 565 -8.10 10.87 -7.01
CA VAL A 565 -7.97 10.45 -8.40
C VAL A 565 -9.31 10.64 -9.09
N ILE A 566 -9.31 11.32 -10.23
CA ILE A 566 -10.47 11.63 -11.05
C ILE A 566 -10.18 11.27 -12.52
N ASP A 567 -11.20 11.18 -13.36
CA ASP A 567 -11.06 10.66 -14.73
C ASP A 567 -10.00 11.41 -15.58
N PHE A 568 -9.85 12.72 -15.37
CA PHE A 568 -8.93 13.57 -16.13
C PHE A 568 -7.60 13.87 -15.43
N GLY A 569 -7.36 13.37 -14.22
CA GLY A 569 -6.13 13.67 -13.49
C GLY A 569 -6.10 13.23 -12.03
N VAL A 570 -5.08 13.69 -11.32
CA VAL A 570 -4.76 13.28 -9.96
C VAL A 570 -4.42 14.52 -9.14
N PHE A 571 -5.05 14.66 -7.98
CA PHE A 571 -4.71 15.71 -7.02
C PHE A 571 -3.64 15.21 -6.07
N VAL A 572 -2.51 15.92 -6.04
CA VAL A 572 -1.34 15.60 -5.24
C VAL A 572 -1.09 16.72 -4.24
N ASP A 573 -0.95 16.35 -2.97
CA ASP A 573 -0.56 17.25 -1.91
C ASP A 573 0.96 17.29 -1.75
N ILE A 574 1.52 18.46 -2.02
CA ILE A 574 2.96 18.75 -1.93
C ILE A 574 3.33 19.51 -0.65
N GLY A 575 2.40 19.67 0.30
CA GLY A 575 2.67 20.32 1.59
C GLY A 575 2.54 21.85 1.59
N VAL A 576 1.79 22.43 0.65
CA VAL A 576 1.55 23.88 0.56
C VAL A 576 0.09 24.28 0.79
N HIS A 577 -0.69 23.42 1.46
CA HIS A 577 -2.12 23.56 1.76
C HIS A 577 -3.07 23.60 0.54
N GLN A 578 -2.53 23.69 -0.67
CA GLN A 578 -3.26 23.64 -1.92
C GLN A 578 -2.83 22.42 -2.72
N ASP A 579 -3.79 21.60 -3.13
CA ASP A 579 -3.52 20.43 -3.96
C ASP A 579 -3.08 20.89 -5.35
N GLY A 580 -2.03 20.26 -5.86
CA GLY A 580 -1.65 20.40 -7.26
C GLY A 580 -2.32 19.35 -8.13
N LEU A 581 -2.75 19.74 -9.32
CA LEU A 581 -3.36 18.84 -10.29
C LEU A 581 -2.28 18.30 -11.24
N VAL A 582 -2.15 16.98 -11.29
CA VAL A 582 -1.45 16.25 -12.35
C VAL A 582 -2.49 15.79 -13.36
N HIS A 583 -2.50 16.39 -14.56
CA HIS A 583 -3.39 15.96 -15.63
C HIS A 583 -3.05 14.54 -16.10
N ILE A 584 -4.01 13.76 -16.62
CA ILE A 584 -3.81 12.37 -17.06
C ILE A 584 -2.60 12.18 -18.00
N SER A 585 -2.37 13.13 -18.90
CA SER A 585 -1.24 13.13 -19.84
C SER A 585 0.13 13.41 -19.21
N GLN A 586 0.15 13.83 -17.95
CA GLN A 586 1.33 14.19 -17.17
C GLN A 586 1.65 13.18 -16.07
N ILE A 587 0.89 12.07 -15.98
CA ILE A 587 1.12 11.00 -14.98
C ILE A 587 2.24 10.07 -15.46
N THR A 588 2.18 9.57 -16.70
CA THR A 588 3.20 8.64 -17.23
C THR A 588 3.54 8.93 -18.68
N ASP A 589 4.63 8.34 -19.18
CA ASP A 589 5.00 8.38 -20.60
C ASP A 589 4.16 7.45 -21.49
N ARG A 590 3.45 6.48 -20.90
CA ARG A 590 2.56 5.56 -21.62
C ARG A 590 1.14 6.11 -21.71
N PHE A 591 0.40 5.73 -22.76
CA PHE A 591 -1.03 6.02 -22.84
C PHE A 591 -1.79 5.22 -21.78
N ILE A 592 -2.57 5.92 -20.97
CA ILE A 592 -3.40 5.36 -19.90
C ILE A 592 -4.84 5.82 -20.15
N LYS A 593 -5.81 4.91 -20.02
CA LYS A 593 -7.23 5.25 -20.19
C LYS A 593 -7.83 5.87 -18.94
N HIS A 594 -7.35 5.48 -17.76
CA HIS A 594 -7.80 6.03 -16.49
C HIS A 594 -6.65 6.17 -15.47
N PRO A 595 -6.51 7.29 -14.75
CA PRO A 595 -5.40 7.52 -13.80
C PRO A 595 -5.19 6.43 -12.73
N LEU A 596 -6.27 5.74 -12.31
CA LEU A 596 -6.22 4.60 -11.39
C LEU A 596 -5.36 3.41 -11.90
N GLU A 597 -5.05 3.35 -13.19
CA GLU A 597 -4.13 2.32 -13.73
C GLU A 597 -2.65 2.61 -13.40
N ALA A 598 -2.33 3.84 -12.97
CA ALA A 598 -0.97 4.27 -12.70
C ALA A 598 -0.73 4.70 -11.25
N VAL A 599 -1.72 5.28 -10.59
CA VAL A 599 -1.59 5.74 -9.20
C VAL A 599 -2.87 5.49 -8.40
N SER A 600 -2.69 5.17 -7.13
CA SER A 600 -3.74 5.02 -6.12
C SER A 600 -3.78 6.21 -5.17
N VAL A 601 -4.93 6.42 -4.52
CA VAL A 601 -5.05 7.39 -3.43
C VAL A 601 -4.15 6.96 -2.27
N GLY A 602 -3.32 7.88 -1.78
CA GLY A 602 -2.31 7.64 -0.76
C GLY A 602 -0.91 7.37 -1.30
N ASP A 603 -0.73 7.17 -2.60
CA ASP A 603 0.59 6.94 -3.18
C ASP A 603 1.50 8.16 -3.00
N ILE A 604 2.76 7.90 -2.65
CA ILE A 604 3.81 8.92 -2.60
C ILE A 604 4.45 9.01 -3.98
N VAL A 605 4.32 10.17 -4.62
CA VAL A 605 4.81 10.44 -5.96
C VAL A 605 5.80 11.60 -5.95
N ASP A 606 6.85 11.48 -6.78
CA ASP A 606 7.72 12.61 -7.09
C ASP A 606 7.06 13.45 -8.19
N VAL A 607 6.82 14.72 -7.89
CA VAL A 607 6.15 15.67 -8.79
C VAL A 607 7.01 16.90 -9.03
N GLN A 608 7.00 17.38 -10.26
CA GLN A 608 7.61 18.64 -10.65
C GLN A 608 6.54 19.73 -10.81
N VAL A 609 6.81 20.89 -10.24
CA VAL A 609 5.95 22.07 -10.38
C VAL A 609 6.05 22.63 -11.80
N LEU A 610 4.96 22.60 -12.56
CA LEU A 610 4.89 23.20 -13.90
C LEU A 610 4.48 24.67 -13.83
N THR A 611 3.39 24.95 -13.15
CA THR A 611 2.80 26.29 -13.07
C THR A 611 2.27 26.55 -11.67
N VAL A 612 2.44 27.78 -11.21
CA VAL A 612 1.92 28.26 -9.92
C VAL A 612 1.11 29.52 -10.21
N ASP A 613 -0.21 29.44 -10.05
CA ASP A 613 -1.10 30.60 -10.16
C ASP A 613 -1.58 30.99 -8.76
N VAL A 614 -0.93 31.99 -8.18
CA VAL A 614 -1.21 32.50 -6.83
C VAL A 614 -2.60 33.16 -6.77
N ALA A 615 -3.05 33.81 -7.85
CA ALA A 615 -4.33 34.50 -7.87
C ALA A 615 -5.51 33.52 -7.87
N LYS A 616 -5.39 32.42 -8.63
CA LYS A 616 -6.42 31.38 -8.70
C LYS A 616 -6.24 30.25 -7.69
N LYS A 617 -5.19 30.29 -6.86
CA LYS A 617 -4.80 29.20 -5.95
C LYS A 617 -4.69 27.84 -6.67
N ARG A 618 -4.06 27.82 -7.84
CA ARG A 618 -3.90 26.59 -8.65
C ARG A 618 -2.44 26.25 -8.84
N ILE A 619 -2.12 24.97 -8.74
CA ILE A 619 -0.77 24.44 -8.94
C ILE A 619 -0.86 23.34 -9.99
N GLY A 620 -0.17 23.52 -11.11
CA GLY A 620 -0.04 22.49 -12.13
C GLY A 620 1.20 21.65 -11.86
N LEU A 621 1.03 20.33 -11.78
CA LEU A 621 2.10 19.38 -11.49
C LEU A 621 2.29 18.39 -12.64
N THR A 622 3.49 17.81 -12.74
CA THR A 622 3.77 16.65 -13.61
C THR A 622 4.53 15.59 -12.84
N MET A 623 4.21 14.32 -13.09
CA MET A 623 4.99 13.17 -12.60
C MET A 623 6.10 12.77 -13.59
N ARG A 624 6.18 13.43 -14.76
CA ARG A 624 7.18 13.17 -15.81
C ARG A 624 8.43 14.02 -15.60
N LEU A 625 9.35 13.55 -14.76
CA LEU A 625 10.51 14.31 -14.24
C LEU A 625 11.65 14.63 -15.25
N ASN A 626 11.44 14.53 -16.57
CA ASN A 626 12.52 14.65 -17.57
C ASN A 626 12.15 15.33 -18.90
N GLN A 627 11.06 16.09 -19.00
CA GLN A 627 10.61 16.62 -20.30
C GLN A 627 11.53 17.70 -20.93
N ASP A 628 12.43 18.34 -20.17
CA ASP A 628 13.27 19.42 -20.70
C ASP A 628 14.52 18.98 -21.46
N LYS A 629 14.88 17.69 -21.46
CA LYS A 629 16.09 17.20 -22.16
C LYS A 629 15.87 16.72 -23.59
N SER A 630 14.62 16.63 -24.07
CA SER A 630 14.31 16.08 -25.40
C SER A 630 13.94 17.12 -26.46
N LYS A 631 13.76 18.40 -26.10
CA LYS A 631 13.40 19.47 -27.05
C LYS A 631 14.57 20.27 -27.63
N THR A 632 15.81 19.88 -27.34
CA THR A 632 17.00 20.47 -27.95
C THR A 632 17.83 19.39 -28.63
N LYS A 633 17.40 18.96 -29.82
CA LYS A 633 18.26 18.37 -30.84
C LYS A 633 17.68 18.63 -32.22
#